data_AF-A0A8J4TZR2-F1
#
_entry.id   AF-A0A8J4TZR2-F1
#
_cell.length_a   1.000
_cell.length_b   1.000
_cell.length_c   1.000
_cell.angle_alpha   90.00
_cell.angle_beta   90.00
_cell.angle_gamma   90.00
#
_symmetry.space_group_name_H-M   'P 1'
#
loop_
_entity.id
_entity.type
_entity.pdbx_description
1 polymer ?
#
loop_
_entity_poly.entity_id
_entity_poly.type
_entity_poly.pdbx_seq_one_letter_code
_entity_poly.pdbx_strand_id
1 'polypeptide(L)'
;VCVMEVQVCFAFSLVALLGVADAQVPHWGACPEPSIQPAFNLKRFTGRWFEVARLPAQFEKGRCIETNFTLTSESSALVQSSEFLKGEVKRIEGTAVVDDLKNPAKLGISFSY
;
A
#
# COMPACT_ATOMS: atom_id res chain seq x y z
N VAL A 1 -29.43 31.67 -28.91
CA VAL A 1 -29.42 31.97 -27.46
C VAL A 1 -29.71 30.71 -26.61
N CYS A 2 -30.74 29.89 -26.88
CA CYS A 2 -30.98 28.62 -26.14
C CYS A 2 -29.87 27.55 -26.20
N VAL A 3 -29.11 27.45 -27.30
CA VAL A 3 -28.09 26.39 -27.48
C VAL A 3 -26.83 26.66 -26.64
N MET A 4 -26.54 27.93 -26.34
CA MET A 4 -25.40 28.33 -25.51
C MET A 4 -25.59 27.95 -24.04
N GLU A 5 -26.82 28.06 -23.50
CA GLU A 5 -27.09 27.73 -22.09
C GLU A 5 -26.90 26.24 -21.78
N VAL A 6 -27.34 25.36 -22.69
CA VAL A 6 -27.21 23.89 -22.51
C VAL A 6 -25.75 23.44 -22.54
N GLN A 7 -24.94 24.01 -23.44
CA GLN A 7 -23.52 23.67 -23.57
C GLN A 7 -22.70 24.17 -22.38
N VAL A 8 -23.07 25.33 -21.84
CA VAL A 8 -22.49 25.89 -20.61
C VAL A 8 -22.82 24.98 -19.41
N CYS A 9 -24.08 24.57 -19.25
CA CYS A 9 -24.48 23.65 -18.18
C CYS A 9 -23.76 22.29 -18.25
N PHE A 10 -23.52 21.76 -19.45
CA PHE A 10 -22.80 20.50 -19.65
C PHE A 10 -21.32 20.63 -19.28
N ALA A 11 -20.69 21.76 -19.66
CA ALA A 11 -19.31 22.07 -19.29
C ALA A 11 -19.14 22.26 -17.77
N PHE A 12 -20.06 22.96 -17.11
CA PHE A 12 -20.05 23.13 -15.66
C PHE A 12 -20.25 21.80 -14.90
N SER A 13 -21.11 20.92 -15.42
CA SER A 13 -21.32 19.58 -14.85
C SER A 13 -20.08 18.68 -14.98
N LEU A 14 -19.35 18.78 -16.10
CA LEU A 14 -18.12 18.02 -16.33
C LEU A 14 -16.97 18.48 -15.41
N VAL A 15 -16.88 19.79 -15.15
CA VAL A 15 -15.90 20.38 -14.21
C VAL A 15 -16.23 20.02 -12.76
N ALA A 16 -17.51 19.95 -12.38
CA ALA A 16 -17.93 19.53 -11.04
C ALA A 16 -17.60 18.05 -10.75
N LEU A 17 -17.62 17.19 -11.77
CA LEU A 17 -17.25 15.76 -11.65
C LEU A 17 -15.73 15.55 -11.44
N LEU A 18 -14.88 16.49 -11.86
CA LEU A 18 -13.43 16.42 -11.65
C LEU A 18 -13.01 16.72 -10.20
N GLY A 19 -13.85 17.40 -9.41
CA GLY A 19 -13.53 17.81 -8.04
C GLY A 19 -13.74 16.75 -6.96
N VAL A 20 -14.24 15.56 -7.31
CA VAL A 20 -14.61 14.50 -6.34
C VAL A 20 -13.70 13.28 -6.40
N ALA A 21 -12.57 13.37 -7.12
CA ALA A 21 -11.59 12.29 -7.18
C ALA A 21 -10.75 12.26 -5.90
N ASP A 22 -11.10 11.35 -4.99
CA ASP A 22 -10.36 11.11 -3.76
C ASP A 22 -8.94 10.58 -4.05
N ALA A 23 -7.95 11.43 -3.77
CA ALA A 23 -6.62 11.17 -3.23
C ALA A 23 -5.97 9.79 -3.44
N GLN A 24 -5.35 9.59 -4.61
CA GLN A 24 -3.98 9.05 -4.57
C GLN A 24 -3.06 10.23 -4.22
N VAL A 25 -1.86 10.00 -3.71
CA VAL A 25 -0.87 11.09 -3.53
C VAL A 25 0.12 11.05 -4.71
N PRO A 26 -0.30 11.35 -5.96
CA PRO A 26 0.64 11.40 -7.07
C PRO A 26 1.59 12.56 -6.77
N HIS A 27 2.86 12.22 -6.58
CA HIS A 27 3.93 13.18 -6.40
C HIS A 27 4.83 13.19 -7.63
N TRP A 28 5.29 14.38 -8.01
CA TRP A 28 6.22 14.56 -9.11
C TRP A 28 7.64 14.58 -8.55
N GLY A 29 8.57 13.88 -9.20
CA GLY A 29 9.97 13.81 -8.79
C GLY A 29 10.28 12.60 -7.91
N ALA A 30 11.40 12.66 -7.19
CA ALA A 30 11.82 11.59 -6.29
C ALA A 30 10.91 11.49 -5.06
N CYS A 31 10.83 10.29 -4.47
CA CYS A 31 10.11 10.12 -3.21
C CYS A 31 10.81 10.91 -2.10
N PRO A 32 10.07 11.59 -1.21
CA PRO A 32 10.66 12.20 -0.02
C PRO A 32 11.24 11.11 0.88
N GLU A 33 12.30 11.45 1.62
CA GLU A 33 12.91 10.54 2.59
C GLU A 33 12.21 10.67 3.95
N PRO A 34 11.45 9.67 4.41
CA PRO A 34 10.77 9.74 5.70
C PRO A 34 11.73 9.45 6.86
N SER A 35 11.37 9.91 8.06
CA SER A 35 12.05 9.47 9.28
C SER A 35 11.78 7.98 9.54
N ILE A 36 12.83 7.22 9.84
CA ILE A 36 12.72 5.78 10.14
C ILE A 36 12.65 5.52 11.65
N GLN A 37 12.08 4.38 12.04
CA GLN A 37 12.02 3.95 13.44
C GLN A 37 13.44 3.67 13.99
N PRO A 38 13.89 4.38 15.04
CA PRO A 38 15.17 4.10 15.66
C PRO A 38 15.13 2.78 16.43
N ALA A 39 16.30 2.13 16.52
CA ALA A 39 16.50 0.86 17.24
C ALA A 39 15.49 -0.23 16.85
N PHE A 40 15.09 -0.27 15.57
CA PHE A 40 14.21 -1.31 15.04
C PHE A 40 14.85 -2.69 15.18
N ASN A 41 14.04 -3.67 15.60
CA ASN A 41 14.45 -5.05 15.79
C ASN A 41 13.47 -5.97 15.06
N LEU A 42 13.95 -6.60 13.98
CA LEU A 42 13.12 -7.46 13.12
C LEU A 42 12.48 -8.62 13.90
N LYS A 43 13.23 -9.23 14.82
CA LYS A 43 12.73 -10.33 15.67
C LYS A 43 11.59 -9.90 16.60
N ARG A 44 11.53 -8.63 17.01
CA ARG A 44 10.37 -8.10 17.77
C ARG A 44 9.21 -7.71 16.88
N PHE A 45 9.47 -7.44 15.60
CA PHE A 45 8.46 -7.09 14.61
C PHE A 45 7.72 -8.32 14.05
N THR A 46 8.30 -9.51 14.18
CA THR A 46 7.67 -10.77 13.73
C THR A 46 6.32 -11.04 14.38
N GLY A 47 5.50 -11.81 13.69
CA GLY A 47 4.13 -12.11 14.07
C GLY A 47 3.12 -11.52 13.11
N ARG A 48 1.86 -11.50 13.55
CA ARG A 48 0.71 -11.15 12.73
C ARG A 48 0.36 -9.67 12.87
N TRP A 49 0.22 -9.02 11.72
CA TRP A 49 -0.22 -7.65 11.58
C TRP A 49 -1.52 -7.58 10.81
N PHE A 50 -2.44 -6.73 11.26
CA PHE A 50 -3.69 -6.44 10.57
C PHE A 50 -3.60 -5.09 9.90
N GLU A 51 -3.98 -5.02 8.64
CA GLU A 51 -4.05 -3.75 7.94
C GLU A 51 -5.29 -2.97 8.37
N VAL A 52 -5.07 -1.85 9.07
CA VAL A 52 -6.15 -0.98 9.56
C VAL A 52 -6.57 0.04 8.51
N ALA A 53 -5.60 0.58 7.77
CA ALA A 53 -5.81 1.55 6.70
C ALA A 53 -4.68 1.45 5.68
N ARG A 54 -4.98 1.80 4.43
CA ARG A 54 -4.03 1.80 3.31
C ARG A 54 -4.37 2.87 2.28
N LEU A 55 -3.39 3.18 1.45
CA LEU A 55 -3.63 3.88 0.18
C LEU A 55 -4.21 2.89 -0.84
N PRO A 56 -4.97 3.34 -1.85
CA PRO A 56 -5.54 2.42 -2.84
C PRO A 56 -4.42 1.77 -3.67
N ALA A 57 -4.36 0.43 -3.69
CA ALA A 57 -3.35 -0.35 -4.38
C ALA A 57 -3.99 -1.39 -5.32
N GLN A 58 -3.41 -1.58 -6.51
CA GLN A 58 -3.98 -2.49 -7.52
C GLN A 58 -3.83 -3.98 -7.18
N PHE A 59 -2.81 -4.33 -6.40
CA PHE A 59 -2.51 -5.72 -6.01
C PHE A 59 -3.35 -6.21 -4.82
N GLU A 60 -4.22 -5.35 -4.30
CA GLU A 60 -4.75 -5.47 -2.94
C GLU A 60 -6.25 -5.14 -2.96
N LYS A 61 -7.04 -6.02 -3.58
CA LYS A 61 -8.46 -5.73 -3.93
C LYS A 61 -9.45 -6.28 -2.91
N GLY A 62 -9.01 -7.17 -2.02
CA GLY A 62 -9.82 -7.81 -1.00
C GLY A 62 -9.96 -6.99 0.28
N ARG A 63 -10.43 -7.67 1.32
CA ARG A 63 -10.64 -7.14 2.67
C ARG A 63 -10.06 -8.06 3.73
N CYS A 64 -10.03 -7.59 4.98
CA CYS A 64 -9.53 -8.36 6.13
C CYS A 64 -8.09 -8.82 5.91
N ILE A 65 -7.22 -7.88 5.52
CA ILE A 65 -5.85 -8.19 5.17
C ILE A 65 -5.04 -8.39 6.44
N GLU A 66 -4.35 -9.53 6.48
CA GLU A 66 -3.38 -9.84 7.52
C GLU A 66 -2.06 -10.24 6.87
N THR A 67 -0.96 -9.79 7.48
CA THR A 67 0.40 -10.14 7.08
C THR A 67 1.13 -10.74 8.26
N ASN A 68 1.65 -11.94 8.10
CA ASN A 68 2.45 -12.62 9.11
C ASN A 68 3.93 -12.63 8.71
N PHE A 69 4.78 -12.11 9.58
CA PHE A 69 6.23 -12.12 9.42
C PHE A 69 6.84 -13.23 10.27
N THR A 70 7.52 -14.17 9.62
CA THR A 70 8.20 -15.28 10.28
C THR A 70 9.71 -15.15 10.08
N LEU A 71 10.48 -15.05 11.17
CA LEU A 71 11.93 -14.90 11.09
C LEU A 71 12.57 -16.11 10.39
N THR A 72 13.37 -15.86 9.36
CA THR A 72 14.15 -16.90 8.65
C THR A 72 15.64 -16.79 8.97
N SER A 73 16.13 -15.58 9.26
CA SER A 73 17.47 -15.31 9.77
C SER A 73 17.48 -14.00 10.58
N GLU A 74 18.62 -13.60 11.16
CA GLU A 74 18.73 -12.33 11.91
C GLU A 74 18.37 -11.09 11.09
N SER A 75 18.47 -11.16 9.75
CA SER A 75 18.23 -10.04 8.83
C SER A 75 17.20 -10.35 7.74
N SER A 76 16.42 -11.43 7.89
CA SER A 76 15.39 -11.80 6.91
C SER A 76 14.17 -12.46 7.56
N ALA A 77 13.01 -12.27 6.94
CA ALA A 77 11.76 -12.90 7.34
C ALA A 77 10.96 -13.34 6.11
N LEU A 78 10.28 -14.48 6.24
CA LEU A 78 9.21 -14.89 5.34
C LEU A 78 7.99 -14.00 5.62
N VAL A 79 7.40 -13.47 4.55
CA VAL A 79 6.19 -12.64 4.58
C VAL A 79 5.07 -13.44 3.96
N GLN A 80 4.00 -13.67 4.71
CA GLN A 80 2.79 -14.28 4.19
C GLN A 80 1.63 -13.33 4.40
N SER A 81 1.11 -12.78 3.31
CA SER A 81 -0.06 -11.89 3.33
C SER A 81 -1.29 -12.62 2.81
N SER A 82 -2.44 -12.34 3.38
CA SER A 82 -3.71 -12.93 2.95
C SER A 82 -4.82 -11.90 2.91
N GLU A 83 -5.75 -12.10 1.98
CA GLU A 83 -6.92 -11.26 1.81
C GLU A 83 -8.17 -12.12 1.55
N PHE A 84 -9.34 -11.60 1.91
CA PHE A 84 -10.62 -12.18 1.49
C PHE A 84 -11.13 -11.45 0.26
N LEU A 85 -11.21 -12.14 -0.87
CA LEU A 85 -11.63 -11.59 -2.15
C LEU A 85 -12.60 -12.55 -2.86
N LYS A 86 -13.78 -12.04 -3.22
CA LYS A 86 -14.83 -12.78 -3.96
C LYS A 86 -15.26 -14.11 -3.29
N GLY A 87 -15.32 -14.14 -1.96
CA GLY A 87 -15.74 -15.34 -1.22
C GLY A 87 -14.61 -16.31 -0.90
N GLU A 88 -13.39 -16.05 -1.37
CA GLU A 88 -12.22 -16.92 -1.17
C GLU A 88 -11.12 -16.19 -0.41
N VAL A 89 -10.29 -16.96 0.31
CA VAL A 89 -9.05 -16.45 0.89
C VAL A 89 -7.95 -16.58 -0.17
N LYS A 90 -7.40 -15.45 -0.59
CA LYS A 90 -6.19 -15.39 -1.42
C LYS A 90 -4.97 -15.16 -0.53
N ARG A 91 -3.84 -15.75 -0.89
CA ARG A 91 -2.58 -15.64 -0.16
C ARG A 91 -1.45 -15.34 -1.13
N ILE A 92 -0.50 -14.55 -0.66
CA ILE A 92 0.76 -14.30 -1.35
C ILE A 92 1.90 -14.48 -0.37
N GLU A 93 3.03 -14.97 -0.88
CA GLU A 93 4.24 -15.18 -0.11
C GLU A 93 5.36 -14.32 -0.67
N GLY A 94 6.26 -13.91 0.22
CA GLY A 94 7.39 -13.08 -0.13
C GLY A 94 8.49 -13.16 0.93
N THR A 95 9.58 -12.47 0.65
CA THR A 95 10.75 -12.40 1.54
C THR A 95 11.04 -10.94 1.85
N ALA A 96 11.14 -10.63 3.14
CA ALA A 96 11.65 -9.38 3.66
C ALA A 96 13.14 -9.53 4.00
N VAL A 97 13.94 -8.54 3.64
CA VAL A 97 15.37 -8.46 3.94
C VAL A 97 15.72 -7.08 4.51
N VAL A 98 16.62 -7.06 5.48
CA VAL A 98 17.23 -5.80 5.95
C VAL A 98 18.38 -5.45 5.00
N ASP A 99 18.15 -4.48 4.12
CA ASP A 99 19.14 -4.11 3.09
C ASP A 99 20.35 -3.37 3.65
N ASP A 100 20.14 -2.54 4.69
CA ASP A 100 21.21 -1.79 5.35
C ASP A 100 21.14 -1.98 6.88
N LEU A 101 22.17 -2.62 7.45
CA LEU A 101 22.28 -2.84 8.89
C LEU A 101 22.37 -1.53 9.70
N LYS A 102 22.77 -0.41 9.09
CA LYS A 102 22.74 0.91 9.75
C LYS A 102 21.33 1.46 9.85
N ASN A 103 20.43 1.01 8.97
CA ASN A 103 19.04 1.45 8.89
C ASN A 103 18.09 0.23 8.90
N PRO A 104 18.03 -0.55 10.00
CA PRO A 104 17.37 -1.85 10.01
C PRO A 104 15.84 -1.79 9.81
N ALA A 105 15.24 -0.61 9.94
CA ALA A 105 13.83 -0.35 9.66
C ALA A 105 13.51 -0.22 8.16
N LYS A 106 14.52 -0.16 7.28
CA LYS A 106 14.35 -0.16 5.83
C LYS A 106 14.42 -1.61 5.32
N LEU A 107 13.25 -2.17 5.04
CA LEU A 107 13.14 -3.54 4.55
C LEU A 107 12.88 -3.54 3.04
N GLY A 108 13.65 -4.36 2.32
CA GLY A 108 13.32 -4.76 0.96
C GLY A 108 12.37 -5.93 1.01
N ILE A 109 11.19 -5.82 0.39
CA ILE A 109 10.20 -6.90 0.32
C ILE A 109 10.00 -7.31 -1.14
N SER A 110 10.11 -8.60 -1.41
CA SER A 110 9.83 -9.18 -2.73
C SER A 110 8.78 -10.28 -2.61
N PHE A 111 7.73 -10.21 -3.42
CA PHE A 111 6.68 -11.21 -3.47
C PHE A 111 6.90 -12.15 -4.66
N SER A 112 6.71 -13.45 -4.43
CA SER A 112 6.63 -14.46 -5.47
C SER A 112 5.17 -14.59 -5.93
N TYR A 113 4.91 -14.24 -7.19
CA TYR A 113 3.62 -14.32 -7.87
C TYR A 113 3.46 -15.63 -8.65
#